data_AF-A0A1G2ZZ99-F1
#
_entry.id   AF-A0A1G2ZZ99-F1
#
_cell.length_a   1.000
_cell.length_b   1.000
_cell.length_c   1.000
_cell.angle_alpha   90.00
_cell.angle_beta   90.00
_cell.angle_gamma   90.00
#
_symmetry.space_group_name_H-M   'P 1'
#
loop_
_entity.id
_entity.type
_entity.pdbx_description
1 polymer ?
#
loop_
_entity_poly.entity_id
_entity_poly.type
_entity_poly.pdbx_seq_one_letter_code
_entity_poly.pdbx_strand_id
1 'polypeptide(L)'
;MSRTQSFLMGAVGALTLLVVVAGIAWAGNIFQIDRDGTVRMTVTDTGKVGVGTGSPVHKLHMYNSPGILLDAGTNTSSKQASLNVLTLGDGATNIGNATTKGWQLVGRGDGYVTASAQNDLHLSHWDGSGWTTSQRWDSTGNVGIGGDPGSSSMLEVISTSKGMTIPRMTKAQRDAIAAPAAGMLVYQTDNTPGLRVHNGANWMRFTEAAD
;
A
#
# COMPACT_ATOMS: atom_id res chain seq x y z
N MET A 1 -7.42 -26.74 -39.91
CA MET A 1 -6.79 -25.72 -40.80
C MET A 1 -6.88 -24.38 -40.10
N SER A 2 -5.76 -23.87 -39.58
CA SER A 2 -5.69 -22.51 -39.04
C SER A 2 -5.77 -21.53 -40.21
N ARG A 3 -6.80 -20.67 -40.24
CA ARG A 3 -6.89 -19.58 -41.22
C ARG A 3 -6.38 -18.31 -40.54
N THR A 4 -5.11 -17.99 -40.75
CA THR A 4 -4.60 -16.65 -40.47
C THR A 4 -5.19 -15.69 -41.51
N GLN A 5 -6.23 -14.92 -41.13
CA GLN A 5 -6.67 -13.79 -41.94
C GLN A 5 -5.88 -12.56 -41.52
N SER A 6 -4.88 -12.22 -42.32
CA SER A 6 -4.14 -10.96 -42.23
C SER A 6 -4.89 -9.92 -43.08
N PHE A 7 -5.45 -8.87 -42.47
CA PHE A 7 -6.10 -7.79 -43.19
C PHE A 7 -5.12 -6.61 -43.32
N LEU A 8 -4.70 -6.30 -44.56
CA LEU A 8 -3.98 -5.07 -44.91
C LEU A 8 -5.01 -4.12 -45.55
N MET A 9 -5.26 -2.94 -44.98
CA MET A 9 -6.12 -1.93 -45.61
C MET A 9 -5.25 -0.80 -46.17
N GLY A 10 -5.41 -0.51 -47.47
CA GLY A 10 -4.77 0.60 -48.16
C GLY A 10 -5.30 1.96 -47.70
N ALA A 11 -4.42 2.96 -47.69
CA ALA A 11 -4.69 4.31 -47.23
C ALA A 11 -5.64 5.10 -48.16
N VAL A 12 -6.51 5.93 -47.56
CA VAL A 12 -7.21 7.05 -48.22
C VAL A 12 -7.14 8.26 -47.27
N GLY A 13 -6.41 9.32 -47.65
CA GLY A 13 -6.41 10.61 -46.95
C GLY A 13 -5.61 10.69 -45.63
N ALA A 14 -5.20 11.91 -45.26
CA ALA A 14 -4.14 12.23 -44.29
C ALA A 14 -4.45 11.99 -42.80
N LEU A 15 -5.23 10.95 -42.46
CA LEU A 15 -5.35 10.40 -41.11
C LEU A 15 -5.84 8.95 -41.26
N THR A 16 -4.95 7.98 -41.00
CA THR A 16 -5.32 6.56 -40.97
C THR A 16 -4.88 5.98 -39.63
N LEU A 17 -5.83 5.80 -38.71
CA LEU A 17 -5.60 5.05 -37.47
C LEU A 17 -5.73 3.55 -37.79
N LEU A 18 -4.62 2.84 -37.71
CA LEU A 18 -4.55 1.39 -37.83
C LEU A 18 -5.18 0.74 -36.59
N VAL A 19 -6.32 0.10 -36.75
CA VAL A 19 -6.83 -0.90 -35.78
C VAL A 19 -6.45 -2.29 -36.30
N VAL A 20 -5.43 -2.90 -35.70
CA VAL A 20 -5.17 -4.34 -35.88
C VAL A 20 -6.15 -5.09 -34.99
N VAL A 21 -7.06 -5.86 -35.56
CA VAL A 21 -7.61 -7.05 -34.89
C VAL A 21 -7.36 -8.24 -35.80
N ALA A 22 -6.32 -9.02 -35.49
CA ALA A 22 -6.16 -10.35 -36.03
C ALA A 22 -7.10 -11.29 -35.26
N GLY A 23 -7.92 -12.08 -35.96
CA GLY A 23 -8.70 -13.17 -35.36
C GLY A 23 -9.95 -12.73 -34.60
N ILE A 24 -11.01 -12.39 -35.34
CA ILE A 24 -12.35 -12.26 -34.77
C ILE A 24 -12.93 -13.69 -34.56
N ALA A 25 -13.03 -14.12 -33.30
CA ALA A 25 -13.97 -15.16 -32.85
C ALA A 25 -14.50 -14.81 -31.45
N TRP A 26 -15.83 -14.83 -31.31
CA TRP A 26 -16.64 -14.18 -30.28
C TRP A 26 -17.00 -15.11 -29.11
N ALA A 27 -16.68 -14.69 -27.89
CA ALA A 27 -17.50 -14.77 -26.66
C ALA A 27 -16.61 -14.26 -25.51
N GLY A 28 -16.93 -13.09 -24.95
CA GLY A 28 -16.28 -12.60 -23.72
C GLY A 28 -15.30 -11.43 -23.88
N ASN A 29 -14.73 -11.15 -25.06
CA ASN A 29 -13.67 -10.13 -25.21
C ASN A 29 -13.95 -9.03 -26.26
N ILE A 30 -13.74 -7.75 -25.89
CA ILE A 30 -13.85 -6.54 -26.74
C ILE A 30 -12.52 -6.22 -27.44
N PHE A 31 -11.37 -6.43 -26.76
CA PHE A 31 -10.05 -6.12 -27.30
C PHE A 31 -9.01 -7.11 -26.75
N GLN A 32 -8.02 -7.50 -27.55
CA GLN A 32 -6.97 -8.41 -27.12
C GLN A 32 -5.67 -8.18 -27.90
N ILE A 33 -4.55 -8.13 -27.19
CA ILE A 33 -3.18 -8.11 -27.72
C ILE A 33 -2.52 -9.42 -27.30
N ASP A 34 -2.16 -10.22 -28.29
CA ASP A 34 -1.46 -11.49 -28.10
C ASP A 34 -0.15 -11.51 -28.86
N ARG A 35 0.79 -12.32 -28.38
CA ARG A 35 1.97 -12.72 -29.15
C ARG A 35 2.19 -14.21 -28.97
N ASP A 36 2.22 -14.94 -30.08
CA ASP A 36 2.50 -16.38 -30.12
C ASP A 36 1.59 -17.19 -29.18
N GLY A 37 0.29 -16.84 -29.14
CA GLY A 37 -0.71 -17.48 -28.28
C GLY A 37 -0.68 -17.07 -26.81
N THR A 38 0.22 -16.15 -26.42
CA THR A 38 0.27 -15.59 -25.06
C THR A 38 -0.42 -14.24 -25.01
N VAL A 39 -1.42 -14.13 -24.13
CA VAL A 39 -2.14 -12.88 -23.89
C VAL A 39 -1.26 -11.87 -23.18
N ARG A 40 -1.12 -10.68 -23.77
CA ARG A 40 -0.40 -9.54 -23.20
C ARG A 40 -1.36 -8.53 -22.59
N MET A 41 -2.49 -8.27 -23.26
CA MET A 41 -3.54 -7.41 -22.74
C MET A 41 -4.90 -7.85 -23.28
N THR A 42 -5.94 -7.79 -22.46
CA THR A 42 -7.33 -8.07 -22.86
C THR A 42 -8.28 -7.05 -22.23
N VAL A 43 -9.32 -6.65 -22.96
CA VAL A 43 -10.51 -5.99 -22.42
C VAL A 43 -11.71 -6.89 -22.73
N THR A 44 -12.45 -7.28 -21.70
CA THR A 44 -13.62 -8.18 -21.81
C THR A 44 -14.88 -7.41 -22.17
N ASP A 45 -15.91 -8.09 -22.69
CA ASP A 45 -17.26 -7.53 -22.90
C ASP A 45 -17.98 -7.11 -21.60
N THR A 46 -17.60 -7.72 -20.48
CA THR A 46 -18.02 -7.29 -19.13
C THR A 46 -17.23 -6.08 -18.56
N GLY A 47 -16.34 -5.49 -19.37
CA GLY A 47 -15.56 -4.30 -19.02
C GLY A 47 -14.47 -4.55 -17.98
N LYS A 48 -13.84 -5.74 -18.00
CA LYS A 48 -12.64 -6.04 -17.22
C LYS A 48 -11.41 -5.89 -18.10
N VAL A 49 -10.29 -5.50 -17.51
CA VAL A 49 -9.00 -5.36 -18.19
C VAL A 49 -8.03 -6.37 -17.61
N GLY A 50 -7.47 -7.21 -18.46
CA GLY A 50 -6.39 -8.13 -18.14
C GLY A 50 -5.05 -7.62 -18.69
N VAL A 51 -3.99 -7.69 -17.90
CA VAL A 51 -2.60 -7.53 -18.38
C VAL A 51 -1.87 -8.83 -18.09
N GLY A 52 -1.40 -9.52 -19.13
CA GLY A 52 -0.82 -10.86 -19.02
C GLY A 52 -1.84 -12.01 -18.90
N THR A 53 -3.15 -11.74 -18.98
CA THR A 53 -4.21 -12.76 -18.88
C THR A 53 -5.41 -12.44 -19.76
N GLY A 54 -5.98 -13.47 -20.39
CA GLY A 54 -7.23 -13.39 -21.17
C GLY A 54 -8.49 -13.62 -20.34
N SER A 55 -8.36 -13.95 -19.05
CA SER A 55 -9.49 -14.27 -18.17
C SER A 55 -9.40 -13.46 -16.85
N PRO A 56 -9.55 -12.12 -16.90
CA PRO A 56 -9.47 -11.28 -15.72
C PRO A 56 -10.58 -11.59 -14.71
N VAL A 57 -10.22 -11.75 -13.44
CA VAL A 57 -11.20 -12.06 -12.36
C VAL A 57 -11.75 -10.81 -11.68
N HIS A 58 -10.99 -9.70 -11.70
CA HIS A 58 -11.40 -8.37 -11.23
C HIS A 58 -11.46 -7.36 -12.38
N LYS A 59 -11.97 -6.15 -12.12
CA LYS A 59 -12.06 -5.06 -13.11
C LYS A 59 -10.71 -4.74 -13.75
N LEU A 60 -9.63 -4.81 -12.98
CA LEU A 60 -8.27 -4.86 -13.47
C LEU A 60 -7.60 -6.10 -12.88
N HIS A 61 -7.04 -6.98 -13.72
CA HIS A 61 -6.27 -8.14 -13.29
C HIS A 61 -4.93 -8.16 -14.03
N MET A 62 -3.85 -7.92 -13.29
CA MET A 62 -2.49 -8.12 -13.78
C MET A 62 -2.02 -9.51 -13.35
N TYR A 63 -1.64 -10.36 -14.30
CA TYR A 63 -1.26 -11.75 -14.06
C TYR A 63 0.20 -11.99 -14.45
N ASN A 64 0.94 -12.72 -13.62
CA ASN A 64 2.37 -13.01 -13.81
C ASN A 64 3.20 -11.74 -14.13
N SER A 65 2.86 -10.63 -13.48
CA SER A 65 3.56 -9.35 -13.60
C SER A 65 4.54 -9.19 -12.44
N PRO A 66 5.78 -8.72 -12.67
CA PRO A 66 6.75 -8.47 -11.61
C PRO A 66 6.36 -7.32 -10.67
N GLY A 67 5.39 -6.48 -11.04
CA GLY A 67 4.87 -5.41 -10.19
C GLY A 67 4.06 -4.34 -10.94
N ILE A 68 3.76 -3.23 -10.25
CA ILE A 68 3.21 -1.98 -10.79
C ILE A 68 4.18 -0.85 -10.43
N LEU A 69 4.65 -0.12 -11.43
CA LEU A 69 5.45 1.09 -11.21
C LEU A 69 4.53 2.31 -11.14
N LEU A 70 4.62 3.08 -10.05
CA LEU A 70 3.98 4.39 -9.91
C LEU A 70 5.10 5.44 -9.89
N ASP A 71 5.29 6.12 -11.02
CA ASP A 71 6.38 7.08 -11.22
C ASP A 71 5.85 8.52 -11.10
N ALA A 72 6.49 9.33 -10.25
CA ALA A 72 6.17 10.75 -10.10
C ALA A 72 6.75 11.61 -11.24
N GLY A 73 7.51 11.02 -12.17
CA GLY A 73 8.12 11.66 -13.33
C GLY A 73 9.43 12.37 -13.02
N THR A 74 10.05 12.92 -14.08
CA THR A 74 11.42 13.47 -14.08
C THR A 74 11.54 14.93 -13.61
N ASN A 75 10.54 15.47 -12.90
CA ASN A 75 10.72 16.79 -12.29
C ASN A 75 11.77 16.66 -11.19
N THR A 76 12.77 17.56 -11.18
CA THR A 76 14.02 17.56 -10.38
C THR A 76 13.83 17.63 -8.85
N SER A 77 12.64 17.28 -8.38
CA SER A 77 12.17 17.29 -7.02
C SER A 77 10.88 16.47 -7.00
N SER A 78 11.00 15.15 -6.94
CA SER A 78 9.86 14.22 -7.03
C SER A 78 8.83 14.54 -5.95
N LYS A 79 7.62 14.94 -6.36
CA LYS A 79 6.55 15.37 -5.45
C LYS A 79 6.09 14.18 -4.59
N GLN A 80 5.33 13.28 -5.19
CA GLN A 80 4.87 12.05 -4.57
C GLN A 80 4.27 11.12 -5.63
N ALA A 81 4.29 9.82 -5.38
CA ALA A 81 3.53 8.83 -6.13
C ALA A 81 2.64 8.05 -5.17
N SER A 82 1.39 7.78 -5.58
CA SER A 82 0.39 7.24 -4.65
C SER A 82 -0.56 6.23 -5.26
N LEU A 83 -0.96 5.27 -4.42
CA LEU A 83 -2.17 4.48 -4.64
C LEU A 83 -3.31 5.09 -3.80
N ASN A 84 -4.38 5.49 -4.48
CA ASN A 84 -5.57 6.06 -3.85
C ASN A 84 -6.66 4.99 -3.74
N VAL A 85 -7.27 4.86 -2.56
CA VAL A 85 -8.37 3.94 -2.28
C VAL A 85 -9.53 4.74 -1.69
N LEU A 86 -10.52 5.07 -2.52
CA LEU A 86 -11.71 5.79 -2.06
C LEU A 86 -12.64 4.82 -1.33
N THR A 87 -13.01 5.15 -0.10
CA THR A 87 -14.09 4.49 0.66
C THR A 87 -15.43 5.20 0.46
N LEU A 88 -15.39 6.46 0.01
CA LEU A 88 -16.51 7.20 -0.54
C LEU A 88 -16.00 7.99 -1.76
N GLY A 89 -16.64 7.83 -2.92
CA GLY A 89 -16.32 8.58 -4.12
C GLY A 89 -17.56 9.16 -4.77
N ASP A 90 -17.37 10.13 -5.66
CA ASP A 90 -18.43 10.81 -6.42
C ASP A 90 -18.39 10.46 -7.92
N GLY A 91 -17.48 9.56 -8.32
CA GLY A 91 -17.27 9.15 -9.72
C GLY A 91 -16.53 10.16 -10.58
N ALA A 92 -16.10 11.31 -10.04
CA ALA A 92 -15.50 12.40 -10.80
C ALA A 92 -14.18 12.91 -10.22
N THR A 93 -14.03 12.91 -8.90
CA THR A 93 -12.88 13.51 -8.22
C THR A 93 -12.01 12.47 -7.51
N ASN A 94 -10.74 12.82 -7.35
CA ASN A 94 -9.78 12.03 -6.58
C ASN A 94 -9.96 12.23 -5.07
N ILE A 95 -9.31 11.38 -4.28
CA ILE A 95 -9.16 11.57 -2.84
C ILE A 95 -8.57 12.96 -2.50
N GLY A 96 -8.95 13.54 -1.37
CA GLY A 96 -8.55 14.90 -0.95
C GLY A 96 -9.58 15.98 -1.27
N ASN A 97 -10.75 15.61 -1.79
CA ASN A 97 -11.88 16.52 -2.03
C ASN A 97 -13.01 16.26 -1.03
N ALA A 98 -13.81 17.29 -0.72
CA ALA A 98 -14.87 17.23 0.30
C ALA A 98 -15.96 16.17 0.03
N THR A 99 -16.17 15.81 -1.23
CA THR A 99 -17.12 14.77 -1.68
C THR A 99 -16.56 13.36 -1.60
N THR A 100 -15.28 13.20 -1.26
CA THR A 100 -14.57 11.90 -1.22
C THR A 100 -14.07 11.59 0.17
N LYS A 101 -13.89 10.30 0.47
CA LYS A 101 -13.21 9.79 1.67
C LYS A 101 -12.36 8.59 1.28
N GLY A 102 -11.31 8.31 2.03
CA GLY A 102 -10.53 7.11 1.76
C GLY A 102 -9.13 7.13 2.32
N TRP A 103 -8.28 6.34 1.68
CA TRP A 103 -6.91 6.09 2.09
C TRP A 103 -5.94 6.34 0.94
N GLN A 104 -4.74 6.75 1.30
CA GLN A 104 -3.62 6.90 0.40
C GLN A 104 -2.40 6.19 0.97
N LEU A 105 -1.79 5.32 0.16
CA LEU A 105 -0.42 4.88 0.35
C LEU A 105 0.45 5.71 -0.60
N VAL A 106 1.50 6.34 -0.08
CA VAL A 106 2.24 7.33 -0.86
C VAL A 106 3.70 7.40 -0.45
N GLY A 107 4.55 7.36 -1.46
CA GLY A 107 5.97 7.70 -1.35
C GLY A 107 6.17 9.17 -1.74
N ARG A 108 6.92 9.90 -0.92
CA ARG A 108 7.37 11.27 -1.19
C ARG A 108 8.83 11.24 -1.64
N GLY A 109 9.18 12.10 -2.60
CA GLY A 109 10.56 12.25 -3.03
C GLY A 109 11.33 13.31 -2.24
N ASP A 110 12.59 13.48 -2.61
CA ASP A 110 13.53 14.49 -2.11
C ASP A 110 13.11 15.94 -2.39
N GLY A 111 12.14 16.13 -3.27
CA GLY A 111 11.59 17.42 -3.65
C GLY A 111 10.25 17.79 -3.03
N TYR A 112 9.79 17.02 -2.05
CA TYR A 112 8.55 17.32 -1.35
C TYR A 112 8.66 18.65 -0.60
N VAL A 113 7.55 19.38 -0.53
CA VAL A 113 7.53 20.77 0.00
C VAL A 113 7.96 20.87 1.46
N THR A 114 7.65 19.84 2.26
CA THR A 114 8.05 19.75 3.66
C THR A 114 9.34 18.95 3.76
N ALA A 115 10.45 19.60 4.08
CA ALA A 115 11.78 18.98 4.12
C ALA A 115 11.87 17.78 5.07
N SER A 116 11.23 17.86 6.25
CA SER A 116 11.18 16.75 7.19
C SER A 116 10.39 15.53 6.67
N ALA A 117 9.69 15.67 5.54
CA ALA A 117 8.85 14.63 4.93
C ALA A 117 9.29 14.16 3.55
N GLN A 118 10.51 14.51 3.18
CA GLN A 118 11.13 14.07 1.95
C GLN A 118 11.65 12.63 2.10
N ASN A 119 11.55 11.86 1.03
CA ASN A 119 12.01 10.47 0.96
C ASN A 119 11.28 9.49 1.92
N ASP A 120 10.05 9.84 2.30
CA ASP A 120 9.24 9.08 3.24
C ASP A 120 8.15 8.26 2.56
N LEU A 121 7.74 7.18 3.21
CA LEU A 121 6.55 6.40 2.86
C LEU A 121 5.48 6.60 3.95
N HIS A 122 4.23 6.88 3.59
CA HIS A 122 3.17 7.00 4.59
C HIS A 122 1.80 6.49 4.12
N LEU A 123 0.99 6.16 5.12
CA LEU A 123 -0.41 5.75 5.03
C LEU A 123 -1.29 6.84 5.66
N SER A 124 -2.11 7.49 4.86
CA SER A 124 -2.96 8.61 5.29
C SER A 124 -4.42 8.37 5.00
N HIS A 125 -5.28 8.83 5.92
CA HIS A 125 -6.73 8.81 5.78
C HIS A 125 -7.26 10.22 5.49
N TRP A 126 -8.15 10.32 4.51
CA TRP A 126 -8.93 11.52 4.22
C TRP A 126 -10.38 11.29 4.63
N ASP A 127 -10.89 12.13 5.54
CA ASP A 127 -12.24 11.98 6.10
C ASP A 127 -13.32 12.83 5.40
N GLY A 128 -12.95 13.55 4.33
CA GLY A 128 -13.80 14.55 3.66
C GLY A 128 -13.50 15.99 4.08
N SER A 129 -12.62 16.20 5.07
CA SER A 129 -12.28 17.53 5.58
C SER A 129 -10.79 17.71 5.88
N GLY A 130 -10.12 16.67 6.34
CA GLY A 130 -8.71 16.71 6.73
C GLY A 130 -7.98 15.40 6.48
N TRP A 131 -6.66 15.52 6.35
CA TRP A 131 -5.75 14.38 6.28
C TRP A 131 -5.26 14.01 7.68
N THR A 132 -5.30 12.72 7.99
CA THR A 132 -4.66 12.15 9.19
C THR A 132 -3.63 11.11 8.77
N THR A 133 -2.37 11.32 9.14
CA THR A 133 -1.32 10.32 8.96
C THR A 133 -1.50 9.23 10.01
N SER A 134 -1.77 8.00 9.57
CA SER A 134 -1.92 6.87 10.48
C SER A 134 -0.58 6.22 10.80
N GLN A 135 0.26 6.05 9.77
CA GLN A 135 1.60 5.51 9.89
C GLN A 135 2.54 6.17 8.89
N ARG A 136 3.78 6.41 9.31
CA ARG A 136 4.85 6.95 8.47
C ARG A 136 6.15 6.20 8.71
N TRP A 137 6.85 5.89 7.64
CA TRP A 137 8.24 5.45 7.64
C TRP A 137 9.08 6.60 7.09
N ASP A 138 10.02 7.08 7.89
CA ASP A 138 10.95 8.09 7.41
C ASP A 138 12.09 7.48 6.59
N SER A 139 12.82 8.34 5.89
CA SER A 139 13.98 7.97 5.08
C SER A 139 15.14 7.32 5.86
N THR A 140 15.14 7.38 7.19
CA THR A 140 16.13 6.73 8.06
C THR A 140 15.65 5.39 8.62
N GLY A 141 14.40 5.01 8.35
CA GLY A 141 13.79 3.76 8.78
C GLY A 141 12.96 3.84 10.06
N ASN A 142 12.77 5.04 10.64
CA ASN A 142 11.94 5.20 11.83
C ASN A 142 10.46 5.14 11.49
N VAL A 143 9.66 4.62 12.42
CA VAL A 143 8.21 4.47 12.27
C VAL A 143 7.47 5.38 13.23
N GLY A 144 6.63 6.26 12.70
CA GLY A 144 5.67 7.05 13.46
C GLY A 144 4.26 6.49 13.32
N ILE A 145 3.53 6.38 14.43
CA ILE A 145 2.09 6.03 14.46
C ILE A 145 1.34 7.19 15.11
N GLY A 146 0.36 7.75 14.40
CA GLY A 146 -0.40 8.93 14.87
C GLY A 146 0.35 10.26 14.76
N GLY A 147 1.52 10.29 14.11
CA GLY A 147 2.34 11.46 13.88
C GLY A 147 3.67 11.11 13.24
N ASP A 148 4.60 12.07 13.21
CA ASP A 148 5.94 11.88 12.66
C ASP A 148 6.85 11.20 13.69
N PRO A 149 7.74 10.27 13.27
CA PRO A 149 8.70 9.67 14.19
C PRO A 149 9.72 10.71 14.68
N GLY A 150 10.09 10.60 15.95
CA GLY A 150 11.13 11.37 16.59
C GLY A 150 12.51 10.84 16.24
N SER A 151 13.49 11.74 16.22
CA SER A 151 14.85 11.47 15.74
C SER A 151 15.65 10.46 16.58
N SER A 152 15.18 10.12 17.79
CA SER A 152 15.86 9.22 18.72
C SER A 152 15.16 7.87 18.91
N SER A 153 14.11 7.57 18.14
CA SER A 153 13.29 6.37 18.31
C SER A 153 13.01 5.68 16.98
N MET A 154 13.23 4.36 16.94
CA MET A 154 12.85 3.53 15.80
C MET A 154 11.32 3.40 15.64
N LEU A 155 10.59 3.52 16.76
CA LEU A 155 9.13 3.51 16.79
C LEU A 155 8.64 4.58 17.76
N GLU A 156 7.81 5.50 17.27
CA GLU A 156 7.08 6.45 18.10
C GLU A 156 5.57 6.28 17.91
N VAL A 157 4.84 6.26 19.03
CA VAL A 157 3.38 6.19 19.05
C VAL A 157 2.85 7.45 19.72
N ILE A 158 2.22 8.31 18.94
CA ILE A 158 1.77 9.64 19.38
C ILE A 158 0.26 9.61 19.57
N SER A 159 -0.20 9.89 20.79
CA SER A 159 -1.61 10.08 21.10
C SER A 159 -1.79 10.90 22.38
N THR A 160 -2.82 11.75 22.40
CA THR A 160 -3.22 12.50 23.61
C THR A 160 -4.40 11.86 24.35
N SER A 161 -4.99 10.80 23.78
CA SER A 161 -6.23 10.17 24.29
C SER A 161 -6.16 8.65 24.40
N LYS A 162 -5.08 8.03 23.93
CA LYS A 162 -4.89 6.57 23.94
C LYS A 162 -3.48 6.21 24.41
N GLY A 163 -3.36 5.05 25.05
CA GLY A 163 -2.08 4.45 25.41
C GLY A 163 -1.66 3.32 24.47
N MET A 164 -0.44 2.82 24.65
CA MET A 164 0.05 1.62 23.98
C MET A 164 -0.22 0.38 24.83
N THR A 165 -0.93 -0.61 24.27
CA THR A 165 -1.00 -1.95 24.88
C THR A 165 0.16 -2.80 24.35
N ILE A 166 1.05 -3.19 25.24
CA ILE A 166 2.15 -4.12 24.95
C ILE A 166 1.67 -5.59 25.00
N PRO A 167 2.44 -6.58 24.50
CA PRO A 167 2.08 -7.99 24.57
C PRO A 167 1.67 -8.42 25.98
N ARG A 168 0.50 -9.06 26.09
CA ARG A 168 -0.08 -9.54 27.36
C ARG A 168 -0.05 -11.06 27.38
N MET A 169 0.43 -11.64 28.48
CA MET A 169 0.59 -13.09 28.59
C MET A 169 0.61 -13.56 30.05
N THR A 170 0.36 -14.84 30.28
CA THR A 170 0.56 -15.48 31.58
C THR A 170 2.05 -15.61 31.91
N LYS A 171 2.39 -15.84 33.18
CA LYS A 171 3.75 -16.10 33.65
C LYS A 171 4.36 -17.29 32.92
N ALA A 172 3.59 -18.38 32.76
CA ALA A 172 4.05 -19.57 32.06
C ALA A 172 4.41 -19.26 30.59
N GLN A 173 3.57 -18.48 29.89
CA GLN A 173 3.85 -18.05 28.51
C GLN A 173 5.07 -17.14 28.41
N ARG A 174 5.24 -16.21 29.36
CA ARG A 174 6.41 -15.34 29.43
C ARG A 174 7.69 -16.13 29.64
N ASP A 175 7.68 -17.08 30.57
CA ASP A 175 8.85 -17.90 30.89
C ASP A 175 9.18 -18.89 29.75
N ALA A 176 8.22 -19.15 28.84
CA ALA A 176 8.43 -19.91 27.62
C ALA A 176 9.08 -19.11 26.48
N ILE A 177 9.27 -17.79 26.62
CA ILE A 177 10.02 -17.00 25.64
C ILE A 177 11.49 -17.44 25.69
N ALA A 178 11.99 -18.00 24.59
CA ALA A 178 13.39 -18.39 24.47
C ALA A 178 14.29 -17.15 24.29
N ALA A 179 15.37 -17.06 25.08
CA ALA A 179 16.39 -16.01 25.01
C ALA A 179 15.82 -14.57 24.92
N PRO A 180 15.00 -14.12 25.88
CA PRO A 180 14.43 -12.77 25.85
C PRO A 180 15.53 -11.70 25.89
N ALA A 181 15.46 -10.73 24.97
CA ALA A 181 16.42 -9.63 24.90
C ALA A 181 16.33 -8.72 26.14
N ALA A 182 17.45 -8.12 26.55
CA ALA A 182 17.44 -7.06 27.56
C ALA A 182 16.61 -5.86 27.05
N GLY A 183 15.77 -5.30 27.91
CA GLY A 183 14.83 -4.22 27.59
C GLY A 183 13.47 -4.69 27.05
N MET A 184 13.24 -5.99 26.85
CA MET A 184 11.95 -6.50 26.38
C MET A 184 10.82 -6.21 27.39
N LEU A 185 9.72 -5.62 26.91
CA LEU A 185 8.54 -5.27 27.70
C LEU A 185 7.39 -6.26 27.46
N VAL A 186 6.78 -6.75 28.54
CA VAL A 186 5.51 -7.51 28.48
C VAL A 186 4.61 -7.14 29.66
N TYR A 187 3.31 -7.35 29.53
CA TYR A 187 2.39 -7.30 30.66
C TYR A 187 2.03 -8.71 31.10
N GLN A 188 2.43 -9.11 32.31
CA GLN A 188 2.03 -10.39 32.90
C GLN A 188 0.59 -10.29 33.44
N THR A 189 -0.29 -11.22 33.06
CA THR A 189 -1.73 -11.16 33.38
C THR A 189 -2.16 -11.98 34.61
N ASP A 190 -1.31 -12.88 35.10
CA ASP A 190 -1.56 -13.76 36.25
C ASP A 190 -0.37 -13.73 37.24
N ASN A 191 -0.39 -14.58 38.27
CA ASN A 191 0.76 -14.82 39.17
C ASN A 191 1.52 -13.55 39.60
N THR A 192 0.75 -12.61 40.15
CA THR A 192 1.13 -11.21 40.41
C THR A 192 1.26 -10.38 39.11
N PRO A 193 0.12 -9.85 38.60
CA PRO A 193 0.09 -9.07 37.36
C PRO A 193 0.93 -7.79 37.39
N GLY A 194 1.34 -7.35 36.21
CA GLY A 194 2.02 -6.06 36.02
C GLY A 194 3.00 -6.04 34.85
N LEU A 195 3.50 -4.85 34.55
CA LEU A 195 4.54 -4.62 33.57
C LEU A 195 5.83 -5.35 33.98
N ARG A 196 6.42 -6.08 33.03
CA ARG A 196 7.70 -6.76 33.18
C ARG A 196 8.70 -6.23 32.17
N VAL A 197 9.93 -6.06 32.61
CA VAL A 197 11.09 -5.75 31.76
C VAL A 197 12.11 -6.86 31.93
N HIS A 198 12.58 -7.47 30.85
CA HIS A 198 13.68 -8.42 30.93
C HIS A 198 15.02 -7.66 31.05
N ASN A 199 15.83 -7.94 32.06
CA ASN A 199 17.12 -7.24 32.25
C ASN A 199 18.33 -7.94 31.62
N GLY A 200 18.09 -8.97 30.80
CA GLY A 200 19.12 -9.84 30.23
C GLY A 200 19.32 -11.15 30.99
N ALA A 201 18.82 -11.25 32.22
CA ALA A 201 18.87 -12.49 33.02
C ALA A 201 17.53 -12.87 33.65
N ASN A 202 16.77 -11.88 34.13
CA ASN A 202 15.53 -12.06 34.87
C ASN A 202 14.43 -11.12 34.37
N TRP A 203 13.19 -11.55 34.57
CA TRP A 203 12.00 -10.70 34.39
C TRP A 203 11.76 -9.83 35.62
N MET A 204 12.13 -8.56 35.50
CA MET A 204 11.91 -7.54 36.52
C MET A 204 10.47 -7.03 36.45
N ARG A 205 9.80 -6.90 37.59
CA ARG A 205 8.47 -6.26 37.67
C ARG A 205 8.65 -4.77 37.93
N PHE A 206 7.94 -3.95 37.18
CA PHE A 206 7.78 -2.55 37.57
C PHE A 206 6.85 -2.47 38.77
N THR A 207 7.35 -1.95 39.88
CA THR A 207 6.61 -1.80 41.15
C THR A 207 6.52 -0.32 41.47
N GLU A 208 5.36 0.26 41.21
CA GLU A 208 5.07 1.66 41.52
C GLU A 208 4.54 1.78 42.95
N ALA A 209 4.80 2.93 43.59
CA ALA A 209 3.91 3.45 44.62
C ALA A 209 2.79 4.25 43.93
N ALA A 210 1.61 4.35 44.54
CA ALA A 210 0.55 5.20 43.98
C ALA A 210 1.02 6.67 44.00
N ASP A 211 0.80 7.38 42.89
CA ASP A 211 0.90 8.84 42.81
C ASP A 211 -0.24 9.53 43.60
#